data_AF-B6WAI7-F1
#
_entry.id   AF-B6WAI7-F1
#
_cell.length_a   1.000
_cell.length_b   1.000
_cell.length_c   1.000
_cell.angle_alpha   90.00
_cell.angle_beta   90.00
_cell.angle_gamma   90.00
#
_symmetry.space_group_name_H-M   'P 1'
#
loop_
_entity.id
_entity.type
_entity.pdbx_description
1 polymer ?
#
loop_
_entity_poly.entity_id
_entity_poly.type
_entity_poly.pdbx_seq_one_letter_code
_entity_poly.pdbx_strand_id
1 'polypeptide(L)'
;MPSLNEGLPLSAVEAQSAGLKCLLSDSIPKDVKLTENVEFISLNDKEKWKKMILDSFAYQRKNLYKAIDDKGFNIKNTSKFLEEFYKSIIN
;
A
#
# COMPACT_ATOMS: atom_id res chain seq x y z
N MET A 1 -8.56 -4.41 5.46
CA MET A 1 -7.85 -5.70 5.52
C MET A 1 -7.42 -5.97 6.96
N PRO A 2 -8.28 -6.62 7.77
CA PRO A 2 -7.97 -7.00 9.14
C PRO A 2 -7.15 -8.31 9.18
N SER A 3 -5.97 -8.31 8.56
CA SER A 3 -5.07 -9.48 8.54
C SER A 3 -4.26 -9.60 9.83
N LEU A 4 -3.91 -10.82 10.23
CA LEU A 4 -3.08 -11.10 11.41
C LEU A 4 -1.59 -10.87 11.12
N ASN A 5 -1.12 -11.26 9.93
CA ASN A 5 0.25 -11.04 9.45
C ASN A 5 0.27 -11.11 7.92
N GLU A 6 1.14 -10.31 7.30
CA GLU A 6 1.39 -10.30 5.86
C GLU A 6 2.89 -10.06 5.62
N GLY A 7 3.45 -10.71 4.60
CA GLY A 7 4.81 -10.38 4.12
C GLY A 7 4.79 -9.07 3.34
N LEU A 8 4.30 -9.13 2.11
CA LEU A 8 3.99 -7.94 1.30
C LEU A 8 2.56 -8.08 0.77
N PRO A 9 1.58 -7.35 1.33
CA PRO A 9 0.20 -7.47 0.89
C PRO A 9 -0.01 -6.73 -0.44
N LEU A 10 0.15 -7.46 -1.54
CA LEU A 10 0.03 -6.90 -2.90
C LEU A 10 -1.35 -6.30 -3.16
N SER A 11 -2.42 -6.91 -2.64
CA SER A 11 -3.78 -6.39 -2.76
C SER A 11 -3.94 -4.98 -2.15
N ALA A 12 -3.19 -4.65 -1.09
CA ALA A 12 -3.16 -3.31 -0.52
C ALA A 12 -2.39 -2.32 -1.41
N VAL A 13 -1.34 -2.77 -2.10
CA VAL A 13 -0.60 -1.97 -3.09
C VAL A 13 -1.49 -1.66 -4.29
N GLU A 14 -2.21 -2.65 -4.81
CA GLU A 14 -3.15 -2.51 -5.93
C GLU A 14 -4.29 -1.55 -5.57
N ALA A 15 -4.86 -1.71 -4.37
CA ALA A 15 -5.92 -0.83 -3.90
C ALA A 15 -5.47 0.64 -3.80
N GLN A 16 -4.29 0.88 -3.20
CA GLN A 16 -3.70 2.22 -3.15
C GLN A 16 -3.43 2.79 -4.55
N SER A 17 -2.94 1.97 -5.48
CA SER A 17 -2.70 2.37 -6.87
C SER A 17 -3.99 2.76 -7.59
N ALA A 18 -5.12 2.16 -7.23
CA ALA A 18 -6.46 2.53 -7.70
C ALA A 18 -7.07 3.76 -6.98
N GLY A 19 -6.27 4.46 -6.17
CA GLY A 19 -6.69 5.65 -5.42
C GLY A 19 -7.63 5.34 -4.26
N LEU A 20 -7.68 4.10 -3.75
CA LEU A 20 -8.58 3.70 -2.68
C LEU A 20 -8.10 4.14 -1.30
N LYS A 21 -9.04 4.56 -0.44
CA LYS A 21 -8.85 4.51 1.01
C LYS A 21 -8.63 3.05 1.44
N CYS A 22 -7.52 2.80 2.13
CA CYS A 22 -7.11 1.48 2.58
C CYS A 22 -7.03 1.46 4.11
N LEU A 23 -7.98 0.78 4.73
CA LEU A 23 -7.98 0.52 6.17
C LEU A 23 -7.27 -0.82 6.41
N LEU A 24 -6.09 -0.78 7.03
CA LEU A 24 -5.21 -1.93 7.22
C LEU A 24 -5.07 -2.25 8.71
N SER A 25 -4.94 -3.53 9.06
CA SER A 25 -4.52 -3.94 10.39
C SER A 25 -3.18 -3.32 10.76
N ASP A 26 -3.00 -2.90 12.01
CA ASP A 26 -1.73 -2.41 12.51
C ASP A 26 -0.62 -3.48 12.60
N SER A 27 -0.98 -4.77 12.51
CA SER A 27 -0.04 -5.88 12.41
C SER A 27 0.60 -6.05 11.02
N ILE A 28 0.09 -5.35 10.00
CA ILE A 28 0.68 -5.33 8.67
C ILE A 28 1.91 -4.40 8.67
N PRO A 29 3.00 -4.75 7.94
CA PRO A 29 4.17 -3.90 7.76
C PRO A 29 3.83 -2.46 7.35
N LYS A 30 4.50 -1.47 7.96
CA LYS A 30 4.20 -0.03 7.74
C LYS A 30 4.75 0.51 6.42
N ASP A 31 5.75 -0.16 5.86
CA ASP A 31 6.32 0.13 4.55
C ASP A 31 5.33 -0.07 3.40
N VAL A 32 4.24 -0.83 3.61
CA VAL A 32 3.15 -0.94 2.63
C VAL A 32 2.31 0.34 2.50
N LYS A 33 2.50 1.34 3.37
CA LYS A 33 1.88 2.66 3.22
C LYS A 33 2.60 3.46 2.14
N LEU A 34 2.09 3.35 0.91
CA LEU A 34 2.63 4.02 -0.26
C LEU A 34 1.99 5.39 -0.48
N THR A 35 0.76 5.58 0.02
CA THR A 35 -0.03 6.79 -0.18
C THR A 35 -0.60 7.33 1.13
N GLU A 36 -1.08 8.56 1.09
CA GLU A 36 -1.79 9.21 2.20
C GLU A 36 -3.12 8.53 2.55
N ASN A 37 -3.67 7.73 1.64
CA ASN A 37 -4.97 7.08 1.77
C ASN A 37 -4.96 5.82 2.66
N VAL A 38 -3.86 5.52 3.35
CA VAL A 38 -3.74 4.36 4.24
C VAL A 38 -3.87 4.76 5.69
N GLU A 39 -4.73 4.04 6.39
CA GLU A 39 -4.90 4.14 7.83
C GLU A 39 -4.70 2.77 8.48
N PHE A 40 -3.94 2.75 9.58
CA PHE A 40 -3.70 1.54 10.35
C PHE A 40 -4.61 1.51 11.59
N ILE A 41 -5.27 0.38 11.79
CA ILE A 41 -6.25 0.18 12.87
C ILE A 41 -5.91 -1.12 13.59
N SER A 42 -5.92 -1.08 14.92
CA SER A 42 -5.75 -2.30 15.72
C SER A 42 -6.85 -3.31 15.43
N LEU A 43 -6.49 -4.58 15.33
CA LEU A 43 -7.47 -5.68 15.17
C LEU A 43 -8.48 -5.74 16.32
N ASN A 44 -8.09 -5.25 17.50
CA ASN A 44 -8.91 -5.26 18.70
C ASN A 44 -9.87 -4.05 18.78
N ASP A 45 -9.76 -3.07 17.89
CA ASP A 45 -10.56 -1.84 17.92
C ASP A 45 -11.70 -1.85 16.89
N LYS A 46 -12.69 -2.71 17.16
CA LYS A 46 -13.84 -2.91 16.28
C LYS A 46 -14.65 -1.62 16.02
N GLU A 47 -14.81 -0.78 17.03
CA GLU A 47 -15.58 0.47 16.89
C GLU A 47 -14.86 1.46 15.98
N LYS A 48 -13.52 1.56 16.07
CA LYS A 48 -12.75 2.36 15.12
C LYS A 48 -12.84 1.83 13.69
N TRP A 49 -12.77 0.51 13.48
CA TRP A 49 -13.00 -0.09 12.16
C TRP A 49 -14.34 0.33 11.59
N LYS A 50 -15.42 0.15 12.35
CA LYS A 50 -16.79 0.51 11.94
C LYS A 50 -16.88 1.99 11.57
N LYS A 51 -16.40 2.87 12.46
CA LYS A 51 -16.41 4.33 12.23
C LYS A 51 -15.64 4.70 10.95
N MET A 52 -14.41 4.21 10.81
CA MET A 52 -13.57 4.57 9.67
C MET A 52 -14.11 4.04 8.35
N ILE A 53 -14.75 2.86 8.33
CA ILE A 53 -15.43 2.35 7.14
C ILE A 53 -16.55 3.31 6.71
N LEU A 54 -17.41 3.74 7.65
CA LEU A 54 -18.51 4.67 7.37
C LEU A 54 -18.00 6.05 6.92
N ASP A 55 -16.91 6.52 7.50
CA ASP A 55 -16.30 7.82 7.14
C ASP A 55 -15.50 7.76 5.81
N SER A 56 -15.29 6.57 5.26
CA SER A 56 -14.46 6.37 4.06
C SER A 56 -15.21 6.45 2.74
N PHE A 57 -16.55 6.51 2.75
CA PHE A 57 -17.34 6.52 1.51
C PHE A 57 -17.28 7.86 0.76
N ALA A 58 -17.27 8.98 1.47
CA ALA A 58 -17.28 10.31 0.86
C ALA A 58 -15.85 10.82 0.61
N TYR A 59 -15.34 10.63 -0.60
CA TYR A 59 -14.12 11.30 -1.08
C TYR A 59 -14.02 11.22 -2.60
N GLN A 60 -13.21 12.10 -3.18
CA GLN A 60 -12.82 11.98 -4.59
C GLN A 60 -11.51 11.21 -4.69
N ARG A 61 -11.51 10.17 -5.52
CA ARG A 61 -10.27 9.45 -5.84
C ARG A 61 -9.35 10.36 -6.63
N LYS A 62 -8.09 10.35 -6.25
CA LYS A 62 -7.02 11.06 -6.96
C LYS A 62 -6.18 10.04 -7.72
N ASN A 63 -5.54 10.52 -8.79
CA ASN A 63 -4.48 9.75 -9.44
C ASN A 63 -3.25 9.76 -8.54
N LEU A 64 -2.89 8.59 -8.01
CA LEU A 64 -1.74 8.40 -7.11
C LEU A 64 -0.54 7.75 -7.81
N TYR A 65 -0.56 7.65 -9.14
CA TYR A 65 0.49 7.01 -9.93
C TYR A 65 1.89 7.46 -9.51
N LYS A 66 2.11 8.77 -9.40
CA LYS A 66 3.42 9.31 -9.04
C LYS A 66 3.86 8.90 -7.63
N ALA A 67 2.95 8.90 -6.65
CA ALA A 67 3.29 8.48 -5.29
C ALA A 67 3.69 7.00 -5.22
N ILE A 68 3.02 6.14 -6.00
CA ILE A 68 3.35 4.71 -6.11
C ILE A 68 4.67 4.51 -6.86
N ASP A 69 4.89 5.25 -7.95
CA ASP A 69 6.11 5.18 -8.78
C ASP A 69 7.35 5.64 -8.00
N ASP A 70 7.26 6.77 -7.29
CA ASP A 70 8.32 7.32 -6.45
C ASP A 70 8.70 6.37 -5.29
N LYS A 71 7.84 5.39 -4.96
CA LYS A 71 8.10 4.34 -3.96
C LYS A 71 8.66 3.04 -4.55
N GLY A 72 8.89 2.98 -5.87
CA GLY A 72 9.53 1.83 -6.53
C GLY A 72 8.58 0.67 -6.84
N PHE A 73 7.26 0.91 -6.89
CA PHE A 73 6.25 -0.12 -7.21
C PHE A 73 5.83 -0.11 -8.69
N ASN A 74 6.58 0.57 -9.55
CA ASN A 74 6.39 0.51 -11.01
C ASN A 74 7.26 -0.59 -11.61
N ILE A 75 6.60 -1.64 -12.11
CA ILE A 75 7.27 -2.81 -12.67
C ILE A 75 8.32 -2.47 -13.74
N LYS A 76 8.09 -1.46 -14.59
CA LYS A 76 9.05 -1.10 -15.63
C LYS A 76 10.37 -0.59 -15.03
N ASN A 77 10.26 0.23 -13.99
CA ASN A 77 11.42 0.81 -13.30
C ASN A 77 12.10 -0.25 -12.44
N THR A 78 11.33 -1.05 -11.69
CA THR A 78 11.84 -2.09 -10.81
C THR A 78 12.54 -3.21 -11.58
N SER A 79 11.99 -3.63 -12.73
CA SER A 79 12.63 -4.64 -13.59
C SER A 79 13.96 -4.13 -14.16
N LYS A 80 14.01 -2.87 -14.61
CA LYS A 80 15.25 -2.28 -15.12
C LYS A 80 16.33 -2.16 -14.04
N PHE A 81 15.95 -1.70 -12.85
CA PHE A 81 16.86 -1.65 -11.70
C PHE A 81 17.44 -3.02 -11.39
N LEU A 82 16.60 -4.06 -11.33
CA LEU A 82 17.04 -5.41 -11.01
C LEU A 82 17.99 -5.97 -12.09
N GLU A 83 17.70 -5.70 -13.37
CA GLU A 83 18.57 -6.06 -14.49
C GLU A 83 19.96 -5.41 -14.36
N GLU A 84 20.00 -4.10 -14.11
CA GLU A 84 21.24 -3.34 -13.94
C GLU A 84 22.03 -3.80 -12.71
N PHE A 85 21.34 -4.07 -11.60
CA PHE A 85 21.93 -4.59 -10.37
C PHE A 85 22.63 -5.93 -10.63
N TYR A 86 21.96 -6.91 -11.24
CA TYR A 86 22.60 -8.20 -11.51
C TYR A 86 23.77 -8.08 -12.50
N LYS A 87 23.66 -7.23 -13.52
CA LYS A 87 24.77 -6.94 -14.44
C LYS A 87 26.00 -6.38 -13.71
N SER A 88 25.79 -5.56 -12.67
CA SER A 88 26.87 -4.96 -11.89
C SER A 88 27.65 -5.93 -11.00
N ILE A 89 27.10 -7.12 -10.73
CA ILE A 89 27.73 -8.15 -9.88
C ILE A 89 28.51 -9.16 -10.75
N ILE A 90 28.13 -9.28 -12.02
CA ILE A 90 28.75 -10.22 -12.97
C ILE A 90 29.97 -9.60 -13.66
N ASN A 91 30.02 -8.27 -13.75
CA ASN A 91 31.18 -7.50 -14.26
C ASN A 91 32.09 -7.07 -13.11
#